data_AF-A0A7W8KC87-F1
#
_entry.id   AF-A0A7W8KC87-F1
#
_cell.length_a   1.000
_cell.length_b   1.000
_cell.length_c   1.000
_cell.angle_alpha   90.00
_cell.angle_beta   90.00
_cell.angle_gamma   90.00
#
_symmetry.space_group_name_H-M   'P 1'
#
loop_
_entity.id
_entity.type
_entity.pdbx_description
1 polymer ?
#
loop_
_entity_poly.entity_id
_entity_poly.type
_entity_poly.pdbx_seq_one_letter_code
_entity_poly.pdbx_strand_id
1 'polypeptide(L)'
;MKSPKIDLNVPADVVTAAREGLALRQALPYAGSGSGQRMAERLACGKPMTASAVRRLATYFASHDQPRLVGSTGRPHRMHVAWLLRGGDAGRAWAERVVAALDAAAVVPEQERRAVEEPAGWVKRAC
;
A
#
# COMPACT_ATOMS: atom_id res chain seq x y z
N MET A 1 -9.41 -19.32 5.18
CA MET A 1 -8.83 -18.99 3.86
C MET A 1 -7.38 -18.59 4.09
N LYS A 2 -6.40 -19.41 3.67
CA LYS A 2 -4.98 -19.04 3.72
C LYS A 2 -4.72 -18.13 2.53
N SER A 3 -4.58 -16.82 2.77
CA SER A 3 -4.13 -15.89 1.74
C SER A 3 -2.79 -16.37 1.17
N PRO A 4 -2.53 -16.17 -0.13
CA PRO A 4 -1.22 -16.43 -0.71
C PRO A 4 -0.17 -15.73 0.15
N LYS A 5 0.91 -16.44 0.46
CA LYS A 5 1.92 -16.06 1.46
C LYS A 5 2.82 -14.95 0.87
N ILE A 6 2.21 -13.79 0.63
CA ILE A 6 2.87 -12.59 0.16
C ILE A 6 3.57 -11.96 1.35
N ASP A 7 4.82 -11.58 1.16
CA ASP A 7 5.59 -10.90 2.19
C ASP A 7 5.02 -9.49 2.42
N LEU A 8 4.41 -9.29 3.58
CA LEU A 8 3.84 -8.02 4.02
C LEU A 8 4.74 -7.33 5.05
N ASN A 9 5.99 -7.78 5.18
CA ASN A 9 6.95 -7.15 6.04
C ASN A 9 7.32 -5.77 5.51
N VAL A 10 7.49 -4.83 6.44
CA VAL A 10 7.84 -3.44 6.10
C VAL A 10 9.35 -3.38 5.92
N PRO A 11 9.86 -2.97 4.75
CA PRO A 11 11.30 -2.88 4.53
C PRO A 11 11.93 -1.76 5.37
N ALA A 12 13.21 -1.90 5.71
CA ALA A 12 13.93 -0.96 6.57
C ALA A 12 13.88 0.48 6.06
N ASP A 13 13.98 0.68 4.74
CA ASP A 13 13.93 2.02 4.12
C ASP A 13 12.61 2.74 4.39
N VAL A 14 11.50 1.99 4.41
CA VAL A 14 10.16 2.52 4.72
C VAL A 14 10.05 2.91 6.19
N VAL A 15 10.67 2.11 7.07
CA VAL A 15 10.74 2.42 8.51
C VAL A 15 11.53 3.71 8.74
N THR A 16 12.67 3.87 8.08
CA THR A 16 13.52 5.06 8.19
C THR A 16 12.76 6.31 7.73
N ALA A 17 12.15 6.27 6.54
CA ALA A 17 11.36 7.39 6.03
C ALA A 17 10.18 7.77 6.95
N ALA A 18 9.49 6.77 7.51
CA ALA A 18 8.40 7.00 8.46
C ALA A 18 8.88 7.68 9.75
N ARG A 19 10.05 7.29 10.27
CA ARG A 19 10.68 7.90 11.45
C ARG A 19 11.12 9.34 11.17
N GLU A 20 11.70 9.61 10.01
CA GLU A 20 12.03 10.97 9.58
C GLU A 20 10.77 11.84 9.49
N GLY A 21 9.69 11.32 8.91
CA GLY A 21 8.40 12.03 8.85
C GLY A 21 7.85 12.37 10.25
N LEU A 22 7.97 11.46 11.22
CA LEU A 22 7.57 11.71 12.61
C LEU A 22 8.45 12.78 13.27
N ALA A 23 9.76 12.76 13.05
CA ALA A 23 10.68 13.78 13.56
C ALA A 23 10.37 15.17 12.95
N LEU A 24 10.16 15.24 11.64
CA LEU A 24 9.80 16.48 10.94
C LEU A 24 8.46 17.05 11.42
N ARG A 25 7.52 16.20 11.82
CA ARG A 25 6.24 16.64 12.37
C ARG A 25 6.38 17.24 13.77
N GLN A 26 7.37 16.82 14.57
CA GLN A 26 7.67 17.50 15.84
C GLN A 26 8.13 18.94 15.60
N ALA A 27 8.91 19.17 14.55
CA ALA A 27 9.32 20.51 14.13
C ALA A 27 8.19 21.30 13.42
N LEU A 28 7.28 20.60 12.73
CA LEU A 28 6.18 21.17 11.96
C LEU A 28 4.84 20.51 12.33
N PRO A 29 4.20 20.92 13.44
CA PRO A 29 2.98 20.26 13.96
C PRO A 29 1.79 20.34 12.99
N TYR A 30 1.82 21.31 12.08
CA TYR A 30 0.80 21.52 11.04
C TYR A 30 1.09 20.79 9.71
N ALA A 31 2.11 19.93 9.66
CA ALA A 31 2.49 19.19 8.46
C ALA A 31 1.96 17.75 8.50
N GLY A 32 1.27 17.35 7.42
CA GLY A 32 0.58 16.07 7.32
C GLY A 32 -0.78 16.02 8.03
N SER A 33 -1.42 14.85 7.99
CA SER A 33 -2.70 14.59 8.63
C SER A 33 -2.55 13.68 9.86
N GLY A 34 -3.53 13.69 10.76
CA GLY A 34 -3.57 12.76 11.90
C GLY A 34 -3.62 11.28 11.46
N SER A 35 -4.25 10.99 10.31
CA SER A 35 -4.23 9.66 9.71
C SER A 35 -2.84 9.26 9.18
N GLY A 36 -2.08 10.22 8.65
CA GLY A 36 -0.68 10.02 8.27
C GLY A 36 0.20 9.69 9.47
N GLN A 37 -0.03 10.33 10.63
CA GLN A 37 0.72 10.02 11.86
C GLN A 37 0.62 8.56 12.26
N ARG A 38 -0.62 8.08 12.37
CA ARG A 38 -0.92 6.73 12.84
C ARG A 38 -0.36 5.70 11.87
N MET A 39 -0.32 6.04 10.58
CA MET A 39 0.33 5.21 9.57
C MET A 39 1.85 5.19 9.76
N ALA A 40 2.48 6.35 9.99
CA ALA A 40 3.91 6.46 10.25
C ALA A 40 4.32 5.68 11.50
N GLU A 41 3.56 5.78 12.59
CA GLU A 41 3.77 5.02 13.82
C GLU A 41 3.69 3.50 13.56
N ARG A 42 2.72 3.08 12.75
CA ARG A 42 2.56 1.68 12.35
C ARG A 42 3.72 1.19 11.49
N LEU A 43 4.19 2.00 10.54
CA LEU A 43 5.36 1.68 9.71
C LEU A 43 6.65 1.68 10.55
N ALA A 44 6.80 2.63 11.46
CA ALA A 44 7.97 2.76 12.34
C ALA A 44 8.15 1.56 13.29
N CYS A 45 7.07 0.83 13.58
CA CYS A 45 7.10 -0.42 14.34
C CYS A 45 7.74 -1.58 13.56
N GLY A 46 7.85 -1.49 12.23
CA GLY A 46 8.43 -2.54 11.39
C GLY A 46 7.67 -3.88 11.42
N LYS A 47 6.39 -3.87 11.85
CA LYS A 47 5.56 -5.07 11.95
C LYS A 47 4.88 -5.36 10.61
N PRO A 48 4.59 -6.64 10.30
CA PRO A 48 3.88 -6.98 9.08
C PRO A 48 2.51 -6.27 9.02
N MET A 49 2.21 -5.72 7.85
CA MET A 49 0.93 -5.04 7.60
C MET A 49 -0.13 -6.01 7.09
N THR A 50 -1.39 -5.62 7.15
CA THR A 50 -2.46 -6.38 6.48
C THR A 50 -2.54 -5.98 5.01
N ALA A 51 -2.94 -6.91 4.13
CA ALA A 51 -3.11 -6.63 2.70
C ALA A 51 -3.99 -5.40 2.44
N SER A 52 -5.09 -5.24 3.19
CA SER A 52 -5.98 -4.07 3.10
C SER A 52 -5.32 -2.76 3.54
N ALA A 53 -4.34 -2.80 4.43
CA ALA A 53 -3.58 -1.60 4.80
C ALA A 53 -2.58 -1.20 3.70
N VAL A 54 -1.90 -2.18 3.09
CA VAL A 54 -0.98 -1.92 1.96
C VAL A 54 -1.74 -1.42 0.74
N ARG A 55 -2.93 -1.97 0.43
CA ARG A 55 -3.80 -1.46 -0.64
C ARG A 55 -4.18 0.01 -0.42
N ARG A 56 -4.58 0.39 0.79
CA ARG A 56 -4.87 1.80 1.14
C ARG A 56 -3.65 2.70 0.99
N LEU A 57 -2.46 2.16 1.26
CA LEU A 57 -1.21 2.89 1.07
C LEU A 57 -0.92 3.11 -0.42
N ALA A 58 -1.08 2.08 -1.25
CA ALA A 58 -0.93 2.19 -2.71
C ALA A 58 -1.94 3.17 -3.33
N THR A 59 -3.21 3.12 -2.93
CA THR A 59 -4.23 4.08 -3.39
C THR A 59 -3.84 5.52 -3.05
N TYR A 60 -3.28 5.76 -1.87
CA TYR A 60 -2.79 7.08 -1.51
C TYR A 60 -1.71 7.57 -2.49
N PHE A 61 -0.71 6.72 -2.76
CA PHE A 61 0.39 7.06 -3.66
C PHE A 61 -0.04 7.19 -5.13
N ALA A 62 -1.05 6.43 -5.56
CA ALA A 62 -1.62 6.57 -6.90
C ALA A 62 -2.33 7.91 -7.12
N SER A 63 -2.89 8.51 -6.06
CA SER A 63 -3.59 9.81 -6.14
C SER A 63 -2.71 11.02 -5.78
N HIS A 64 -1.48 10.82 -5.29
CA HIS A 64 -0.60 11.89 -4.85
C HIS A 64 0.71 11.86 -5.63
N ASP A 65 1.02 12.95 -6.32
CA ASP A 65 2.32 13.12 -6.96
C ASP A 65 3.44 13.31 -5.94
N GLN A 66 4.64 12.93 -6.33
CA GLN A 66 5.86 13.10 -5.52
C GLN A 66 6.04 14.59 -5.19
N PRO A 67 6.03 14.98 -3.90
CA PRO A 67 6.11 16.37 -3.52
C PRO A 67 7.54 16.91 -3.66
N ARG A 68 7.66 18.21 -3.93
CA ARG A 68 8.96 18.90 -3.84
C ARG A 68 9.51 18.83 -2.40
N LEU A 69 10.81 18.55 -2.29
CA LEU A 69 11.51 18.38 -1.02
C LEU A 69 11.53 19.66 -0.18
N VAL A 70 11.88 20.78 -0.82
CA VAL A 70 12.00 22.10 -0.18
C VAL A 70 10.92 23.05 -0.68
N GLY A 71 10.28 23.77 0.24
CA GLY A 71 9.44 24.92 -0.08
C GLY A 71 10.27 26.18 -0.30
N SER A 72 9.64 27.24 -0.83
CA SER A 72 10.29 28.54 -1.11
C SER A 72 10.89 29.24 0.12
N THR A 73 10.54 28.78 1.32
CA THR A 73 11.03 29.32 2.60
C THR A 73 12.16 28.48 3.24
N GLY A 74 12.72 27.51 2.49
CA GLY A 74 13.75 26.59 3.00
C GLY A 74 13.24 25.55 4.01
N ARG A 75 11.94 25.57 4.34
CA ARG A 75 11.29 24.55 5.17
C ARG A 75 10.82 23.38 4.31
N PRO A 76 10.84 22.13 4.83
CA PRO A 76 10.29 21.00 4.11
C PRO A 76 8.81 21.25 3.82
N HIS A 77 8.39 20.95 2.59
CA HIS A 77 7.02 21.20 2.18
C HIS A 77 6.05 20.36 3.02
N ARG A 78 4.87 20.90 3.36
CA ARG A 78 3.88 20.18 4.19
C ARG A 78 3.50 18.82 3.59
N MET A 79 3.43 18.76 2.26
CA MET A 79 3.17 17.51 1.54
C MET A 79 4.35 16.55 1.58
N HIS A 80 5.59 17.04 1.65
CA HIS A 80 6.77 16.20 1.78
C HIS A 80 6.79 15.47 3.13
N VAL A 81 6.44 16.16 4.22
CA VAL A 81 6.25 15.50 5.53
C VAL A 81 5.13 14.46 5.45
N ALA A 82 4.00 14.78 4.80
CA ALA A 82 2.89 13.84 4.62
C ALA A 82 3.30 12.58 3.82
N TRP A 83 4.17 12.75 2.83
CA TRP A 83 4.76 11.69 2.02
C TRP A 83 5.68 10.80 2.83
N LEU A 84 6.60 11.39 3.61
CA LEU A 84 7.50 10.66 4.50
C LEU A 84 6.76 9.88 5.59
N LEU A 85 5.70 10.45 6.17
CA LEU A 85 4.82 9.76 7.12
C LEU A 85 4.20 8.46 6.57
N ARG A 86 4.14 8.31 5.24
CA ARG A 86 3.63 7.11 4.57
C ARG A 86 4.73 6.20 4.02
N GLY A 87 5.99 6.49 4.33
CA GLY A 87 7.14 5.70 3.91
C GLY A 87 7.92 6.28 2.73
N GLY A 88 7.55 7.47 2.24
CA GLY A 88 8.26 8.13 1.15
C GLY A 88 8.27 7.35 -0.16
N ASP A 89 9.32 7.55 -0.95
CA ASP A 89 9.49 6.90 -2.25
C ASP A 89 9.69 5.37 -2.10
N ALA A 90 10.39 4.95 -1.05
CA ALA A 90 10.52 3.53 -0.69
C ALA A 90 9.14 2.91 -0.37
N GLY A 91 8.29 3.66 0.33
CA GLY A 91 6.93 3.25 0.71
C GLY A 91 6.04 3.07 -0.50
N ARG A 92 6.14 4.00 -1.47
CA ARG A 92 5.46 3.90 -2.75
C ARG A 92 5.88 2.65 -3.52
N ALA A 93 7.18 2.50 -3.77
CA ALA A 93 7.72 1.38 -4.54
C ALA A 93 7.43 0.02 -3.89
N TRP A 94 7.42 -0.05 -2.56
CA TRP A 94 7.02 -1.24 -1.83
C TRP A 94 5.51 -1.52 -1.96
N ALA A 95 4.66 -0.52 -1.74
CA ALA A 95 3.21 -0.69 -1.80
C ALA A 95 2.73 -1.10 -3.19
N GLU A 96 3.27 -0.48 -4.25
CA GLU A 96 2.96 -0.82 -5.64
C GLU A 96 3.33 -2.29 -5.95
N ARG A 97 4.54 -2.74 -5.55
CA ARG A 97 4.97 -4.12 -5.75
C ARG A 97 4.10 -5.14 -5.02
N VAL A 98 3.76 -4.87 -3.76
CA VAL A 98 2.94 -5.77 -2.95
C VAL A 98 1.50 -5.84 -3.48
N VAL A 99 0.92 -4.72 -3.90
CA VAL A 99 -0.43 -4.71 -4.49
C VAL A 99 -0.45 -5.44 -5.82
N ALA A 100 0.55 -5.22 -6.69
CA ALA A 100 0.67 -5.99 -7.93
C ALA A 100 0.74 -7.50 -7.67
N ALA A 101 1.51 -7.93 -6.66
CA ALA A 101 1.57 -9.34 -6.26
C ALA A 101 0.23 -9.85 -5.70
N LEU A 102 -0.49 -9.04 -4.92
CA LEU A 102 -1.81 -9.38 -4.38
C LEU A 102 -2.87 -9.49 -5.48
N ASP A 103 -2.81 -8.62 -6.50
CA ASP A 103 -3.74 -8.63 -7.63
C ASP A 103 -3.45 -9.81 -8.55
N ALA A 104 -2.18 -10.08 -8.87
CA ALA A 104 -1.78 -11.27 -9.63
C ALA A 104 -2.24 -12.56 -8.95
N ALA A 105 -2.23 -12.61 -7.62
CA ALA A 105 -2.71 -13.77 -6.86
C ALA A 105 -4.25 -13.83 -6.71
N ALA A 106 -4.95 -12.72 -6.92
CA ALA A 106 -6.42 -12.64 -6.88
C ALA A 106 -7.06 -12.90 -8.26
N VAL A 107 -6.32 -12.66 -9.35
CA VAL A 107 -6.71 -13.10 -10.69
C VAL A 107 -6.58 -14.62 -10.73
N VAL A 108 -7.68 -15.29 -10.41
CA VAL A 108 -7.87 -16.72 -10.69
C VAL A 108 -7.66 -16.89 -12.20
N PRO A 109 -6.72 -17.76 -12.67
CA PRO A 109 -6.48 -17.92 -14.09
C PRO A 109 -7.79 -18.27 -14.80
N GLU A 110 -8.06 -17.62 -15.95
CA GLU A 110 -9.25 -17.83 -16.80
C GLU A 110 -9.60 -19.32 -16.99
N GLN A 111 -8.57 -20.18 -16.97
CA GLN A 111 -8.66 -21.63 -17.08
C GLN A 111 -9.48 -22.29 -15.95
N GLU A 112 -9.46 -21.75 -14.74
CA GLU A 112 -10.30 -22.20 -13.61
C GLU A 112 -11.70 -21.58 -13.64
N ARG A 113 -11.86 -20.38 -14.23
CA ARG A 113 -13.17 -19.74 -14.41
C ARG A 113 -14.05 -20.52 -15.41
N ARG A 114 -13.44 -21.02 -16.50
CA ARG A 114 -14.14 -21.82 -17.53
C ARG A 114 -14.55 -23.21 -17.05
N ALA A 115 -13.88 -23.77 -16.05
CA ALA A 115 -14.24 -25.07 -15.46
C ALA A 115 -15.52 -25.01 -14.59
N VAL A 116 -15.97 -23.81 -14.20
CA VAL A 116 -17.23 -23.59 -13.46
C VAL A 116 -18.41 -23.38 -14.42
N GLU A 117 -18.14 -23.18 -15.71
CA GLU A 117 -19.14 -22.98 -16.78
C GLU A 117 -19.33 -24.23 -17.65
N GLU A 118 -19.32 -25.44 -17.06
CA GLU A 118 -19.94 -26.59 -17.72
C GLU A 118 -21.46 -26.53 -17.48
N PRO A 119 -22.31 -26.34 -18.51
CA PRO A 119 -23.75 -26.38 -18.32
C PRO A 119 -24.15 -27.82 -17.98
N ALA A 120 -24.52 -28.03 -16.73
CA ALA A 120 -25.20 -29.23 -16.30
C ALA A 120 -26.47 -29.42 -17.13
N GLY A 121 -26.47 -30.44 -17.98
CA GLY A 121 -27.64 -31.28 -18.23
C GLY A 121 -28.59 -30.81 -19.33
N TRP A 122 -28.36 -31.31 -20.55
CA TRP A 122 -29.47 -31.81 -21.36
C TRP A 122 -29.14 -33.20 -21.90
N VAL A 123 -29.34 -34.22 -21.06
CA VAL A 123 -29.45 -35.58 -21.57
C VAL A 123 -30.89 -35.74 -22.06
N LYS A 124 -31.09 -35.62 -23.38
CA LYS A 124 -32.32 -36.10 -24.03
C LYS A 124 -32.39 -37.62 -23.85
N ARG A 125 -33.29 -38.11 -23.01
CA ARG A 125 -33.76 -39.50 -23.12
C ARG A 125 -35.02 -39.51 -23.97
N ALA A 126 -34.85 -40.00 -25.19
CA ALA A 126 -35.92 -40.46 -26.04
C ALA A 126 -36.46 -41.80 -25.48
N CYS A 127 -37.79 -41.90 -25.40
CA CYS A 127 -38.61 -43.06 -25.75
C CYS A 127 -40.03 -42.56 -25.97
#